data_AF-A0A1B7XZR4-F1
#
_entry.id   AF-A0A1B7XZR4-F1
#
_cell.length_a   1.000
_cell.length_b   1.000
_cell.length_c   1.000
_cell.angle_alpha   90.00
_cell.angle_beta   90.00
_cell.angle_gamma   90.00
#
_symmetry.space_group_name_H-M   'P 1'
#
loop_
_entity.id
_entity.type
_entity.pdbx_description
1 polymer ?
#
loop_
_entity_poly.entity_id
_entity_poly.type
_entity_poly.pdbx_seq_one_letter_code
_entity_poly.pdbx_strand_id
1 'polypeptide(L)'
;MLSVFKFLVAAAPAVLAADIFVSTDGSSSGSGSISSPYSSIQDAVDAASPGDTIRIRGGTYKPSENISFRKSGTSSSPYTVRAHDGEEVILDGDNLFGTPVEEYEGSLPSSKRGIFHIRGADYWRFYNLTFTKGPYGLYVEDSSNNYFERITTHTNYESGMHLQNKISNTEIVFLDSYFNYDPRKNGRSADGISLKEGSGDGNIIRGARIWHNSDDGIDLWQFGSPVTILDCIVFENGFDRWDVGSKHEADGHGVKLGGGSSASDRTPVDHVVKNVISFGNKRRGFTDNNMPGDMTFERNTAYKNGEEGFNTRSSSATYTGNLAAENFGTTDTDDQYYFIDGVTSKGNSWDEGQTWSDASFVSVDTDSVTGSRAADGRLPAIVKDFLVPVDGEELGARVGDWAAGDASFSGASAQLIEGETEVDSIGCSTKLRRVRRA
;
A
#
# COMPACT_ATOMS: atom_id res chain seq x y z
N MET A 1 -53.16 -13.46 -47.17
CA MET A 1 -52.45 -12.38 -46.45
C MET A 1 -51.61 -13.05 -45.37
N LEU A 2 -50.33 -13.30 -45.61
CA LEU A 2 -49.40 -13.82 -44.59
C LEU A 2 -48.06 -13.13 -44.81
N SER A 3 -47.72 -12.18 -43.94
CA SER A 3 -46.46 -11.43 -43.98
C SER A 3 -45.43 -12.17 -43.13
N VAL A 4 -44.34 -12.61 -43.75
CA VAL A 4 -43.21 -13.26 -43.08
C VAL A 4 -42.23 -12.16 -42.67
N PHE A 5 -42.18 -11.83 -41.38
CA PHE A 5 -41.13 -10.98 -40.82
C PHE A 5 -39.83 -11.79 -40.75
N LYS A 6 -38.83 -11.40 -41.55
CA LYS A 6 -37.45 -11.90 -41.40
C LYS A 6 -36.76 -11.10 -40.30
N PHE A 7 -36.51 -11.72 -39.17
CA PHE A 7 -35.57 -11.19 -38.18
C PHE A 7 -34.14 -11.36 -38.70
N LEU A 8 -33.45 -10.25 -38.95
CA LEU A 8 -32.01 -10.23 -39.21
C LEU A 8 -31.32 -10.24 -37.84
N VAL A 9 -30.76 -11.38 -37.44
CA VAL A 9 -29.88 -11.45 -36.27
C VAL A 9 -28.52 -10.92 -36.70
N ALA A 10 -28.19 -9.69 -36.30
CA ALA A 10 -26.85 -9.16 -36.44
C ALA A 10 -25.95 -9.85 -35.41
N ALA A 11 -25.08 -10.76 -35.86
CA ALA A 11 -24.01 -11.28 -35.03
C ALA A 11 -22.98 -10.15 -34.81
N ALA A 12 -22.96 -9.55 -33.63
CA ALA A 12 -21.87 -8.67 -33.23
C ALA A 12 -20.59 -9.52 -33.16
N PRO A 13 -19.47 -9.12 -33.76
CA PRO A 13 -18.21 -9.82 -33.59
C PRO A 13 -17.84 -9.78 -32.10
N ALA A 14 -17.64 -10.95 -31.50
CA ALA A 14 -17.00 -11.05 -30.21
C ALA A 14 -15.56 -10.55 -30.38
N VAL A 15 -15.30 -9.31 -29.95
CA VAL A 15 -13.93 -8.83 -29.81
C VAL A 15 -13.35 -9.58 -28.62
N LEU A 16 -12.50 -10.57 -28.91
CA LEU A 16 -11.76 -11.28 -27.88
C LEU A 16 -10.74 -10.32 -27.29
N ALA A 17 -10.61 -10.35 -25.96
CA ALA A 17 -9.54 -9.66 -25.24
C ALA A 17 -8.18 -9.99 -25.87
N ALA A 18 -7.40 -8.97 -26.21
CA ALA A 18 -6.07 -9.11 -26.79
C ALA A 18 -4.98 -8.94 -25.73
N ASP A 19 -3.84 -9.61 -25.95
CA ASP A 19 -2.60 -9.31 -25.24
C ASP A 19 -1.81 -8.27 -26.05
N ILE A 20 -1.44 -7.16 -25.39
CA ILE A 20 -0.63 -6.06 -25.93
C ILE A 20 0.71 -6.04 -25.21
N PHE A 21 1.80 -6.20 -25.95
CA PHE A 21 3.14 -6.35 -25.38
C PHE A 21 3.93 -5.04 -25.41
N VAL A 22 4.65 -4.78 -24.31
CA VAL A 22 5.57 -3.65 -24.15
C VAL A 22 6.95 -4.19 -23.78
N SER A 23 8.03 -3.70 -24.38
CA SER A 23 9.40 -4.11 -24.07
C SER A 23 10.36 -2.93 -24.09
N THR A 24 11.44 -2.98 -23.31
CA THR A 24 12.49 -1.95 -23.29
C THR A 24 13.25 -1.83 -24.61
N ASP A 25 13.29 -2.90 -25.40
CA ASP A 25 13.83 -2.98 -26.76
C ASP A 25 12.74 -2.94 -27.86
N GLY A 26 11.51 -2.59 -27.49
CA GLY A 26 10.40 -2.44 -28.43
C GLY A 26 10.55 -1.26 -29.39
N SER A 27 9.51 -1.00 -30.18
CA SER A 27 9.47 0.12 -31.12
C SER A 27 8.26 1.02 -30.90
N SER A 28 8.41 2.32 -31.14
CA SER A 28 7.29 3.28 -31.16
C SER A 28 6.33 3.04 -32.34
N SER A 29 6.78 2.30 -33.35
CA SER A 29 5.95 1.79 -34.46
C SER A 29 5.60 0.31 -34.30
N GLY A 30 5.83 -0.27 -33.12
CA GLY A 30 5.47 -1.65 -32.81
C GLY A 30 3.96 -1.89 -32.99
N SER A 31 3.59 -3.13 -33.27
CA SER A 31 2.17 -3.50 -33.41
C SER A 31 1.51 -3.89 -32.08
N GLY A 32 2.28 -3.95 -30.98
CA GLY A 32 1.83 -4.48 -29.70
C GLY A 32 1.80 -6.01 -29.66
N SER A 33 2.27 -6.71 -30.70
CA SER A 33 2.41 -8.17 -30.67
C SER A 33 3.68 -8.59 -29.92
N ILE A 34 3.75 -9.85 -29.45
CA ILE A 34 4.94 -10.37 -28.76
C ILE A 34 6.23 -10.27 -29.60
N SER A 35 6.12 -10.38 -30.93
CA SER A 35 7.24 -10.26 -31.88
C SER A 35 7.54 -8.81 -32.32
N SER A 36 6.65 -7.86 -32.01
CA SER A 36 6.81 -6.44 -32.32
C SER A 36 6.15 -5.59 -31.22
N PRO A 37 6.71 -5.61 -30.01
CA PRO A 37 6.14 -4.91 -28.86
C PRO A 37 6.28 -3.40 -29.00
N TYR A 38 5.43 -2.66 -28.29
CA TYR A 38 5.61 -1.22 -28.10
C TYR A 38 6.85 -0.95 -27.25
N SER A 39 7.54 0.16 -27.53
CA SER A 39 8.63 0.65 -26.65
C SER A 39 8.13 1.41 -25.42
N SER A 40 6.91 1.95 -25.47
CA SER A 40 6.30 2.75 -24.42
C SER A 40 5.09 2.06 -23.83
N ILE A 41 4.96 2.13 -22.50
CA ILE A 41 3.75 1.71 -21.81
C ILE A 41 2.57 2.60 -22.21
N GLN A 42 2.79 3.90 -22.45
CA GLN A 42 1.72 4.82 -22.89
C GLN A 42 1.14 4.41 -24.24
N ASP A 43 1.97 3.97 -25.20
CA ASP A 43 1.48 3.53 -26.52
C ASP A 43 0.54 2.32 -26.38
N ALA A 44 0.88 1.38 -25.50
CA ALA A 44 0.02 0.24 -25.20
C ALA A 44 -1.26 0.65 -24.46
N VAL A 45 -1.15 1.58 -23.50
CA VAL A 45 -2.31 2.15 -22.80
C VAL A 45 -3.26 2.80 -23.80
N ASP A 46 -2.76 3.56 -24.76
CA ASP A 46 -3.56 4.25 -25.77
C ASP A 46 -4.21 3.25 -26.74
N ALA A 47 -3.48 2.22 -27.16
CA ALA A 47 -3.96 1.19 -28.08
C ALA A 47 -5.03 0.25 -27.49
N ALA A 48 -5.00 -0.01 -26.17
CA ALA A 48 -5.87 -0.99 -25.53
C ALA A 48 -7.38 -0.67 -25.65
N SER A 49 -8.21 -1.70 -25.74
CA SER A 49 -9.67 -1.64 -25.62
C SER A 49 -10.15 -2.36 -24.35
N PRO A 50 -11.39 -2.10 -23.85
CA PRO A 50 -11.88 -2.75 -22.64
C PRO A 50 -11.82 -4.27 -22.76
N GLY A 51 -11.24 -4.94 -21.76
CA GLY A 51 -10.97 -6.38 -21.76
C GLY A 51 -9.52 -6.75 -22.10
N ASP A 52 -8.75 -5.87 -22.75
CA ASP A 52 -7.37 -6.16 -23.15
C ASP A 52 -6.41 -6.24 -21.95
N THR A 53 -5.34 -7.00 -22.14
CA THR A 53 -4.24 -7.15 -21.19
C THR A 53 -2.95 -6.57 -21.77
N ILE A 54 -2.41 -5.55 -21.13
CA ILE A 54 -1.08 -5.00 -21.39
C ILE A 54 -0.06 -5.84 -20.61
N ARG A 55 0.79 -6.57 -21.34
CA ARG A 55 1.88 -7.40 -20.81
C ARG A 55 3.21 -6.67 -20.97
N ILE A 56 3.80 -6.28 -19.85
CA ILE A 56 5.07 -5.54 -19.83
C ILE A 56 6.20 -6.53 -19.60
N ARG A 57 7.15 -6.59 -20.54
CA ARG A 57 8.34 -7.42 -20.44
C ARG A 57 9.30 -6.90 -19.38
N GLY A 58 10.13 -7.78 -18.84
CA GLY A 58 11.09 -7.46 -17.80
C GLY A 58 12.08 -6.37 -18.22
N GLY A 59 12.39 -5.49 -17.27
CA GLY A 59 13.33 -4.39 -17.47
C GLY A 59 12.98 -3.12 -16.71
N THR A 60 13.85 -2.12 -16.84
CA THR A 60 13.67 -0.80 -16.25
C THR A 60 13.16 0.19 -17.30
N TYR A 61 11.97 0.73 -17.06
CA TYR A 61 11.31 1.72 -17.91
C TYR A 61 11.46 3.11 -17.29
N LYS A 62 11.98 4.06 -18.08
CA LYS A 62 12.31 5.43 -17.62
C LYS A 62 11.49 6.48 -18.37
N PRO A 63 10.19 6.63 -18.07
CA PRO A 63 9.34 7.57 -18.79
C PRO A 63 9.76 9.01 -18.52
N SER A 64 9.69 9.87 -19.54
CA SER A 64 9.91 11.31 -19.41
C SER A 64 8.62 12.10 -19.12
N GLU A 65 7.46 11.44 -19.18
CA GLU A 65 6.14 11.98 -18.85
C GLU A 65 5.32 10.95 -18.07
N ASN A 66 4.32 11.39 -17.30
CA ASN A 66 3.46 10.48 -16.54
C ASN A 66 2.72 9.52 -17.50
N ILE A 67 2.69 8.23 -17.17
CA ILE A 67 1.88 7.26 -17.90
C ILE A 67 0.42 7.46 -17.45
N SER A 68 -0.39 7.97 -18.36
CA SER A 68 -1.71 8.51 -18.10
C SER A 68 -2.81 7.52 -18.45
N PHE A 69 -3.64 7.20 -17.46
CA PHE A 69 -4.82 6.36 -17.60
C PHE A 69 -6.08 7.23 -17.51
N ARG A 70 -6.85 7.28 -18.60
CA ARG A 70 -8.05 8.13 -18.74
C ARG A 70 -9.25 7.40 -19.35
N LYS A 71 -9.08 6.12 -19.68
CA LYS A 71 -10.14 5.27 -20.24
C LYS A 71 -10.78 4.49 -19.10
N SER A 72 -12.04 4.13 -19.25
CA SER A 72 -12.74 3.25 -18.30
C SER A 72 -13.16 1.96 -18.99
N GLY A 73 -12.95 0.84 -18.30
CA GLY A 73 -13.47 -0.46 -18.71
C GLY A 73 -14.89 -0.64 -18.20
N THR A 74 -15.32 -1.90 -18.08
CA THR A 74 -16.55 -2.28 -17.39
C THR A 74 -16.28 -3.45 -16.46
N SER A 75 -17.23 -3.77 -15.59
CA SER A 75 -17.13 -4.96 -14.73
C SER A 75 -16.96 -6.27 -15.52
N SER A 76 -17.54 -6.37 -16.73
CA SER A 76 -17.40 -7.53 -17.60
C SER A 76 -16.16 -7.50 -18.50
N SER A 77 -15.51 -6.34 -18.63
CA SER A 77 -14.39 -6.11 -19.56
C SER A 77 -13.43 -5.07 -18.98
N PRO A 78 -12.75 -5.38 -17.86
CA PRO A 78 -11.76 -4.49 -17.28
C PRO A 78 -10.51 -4.43 -18.15
N TYR A 79 -9.75 -3.35 -18.06
CA TYR A 79 -8.38 -3.31 -18.60
C TYR A 79 -7.42 -3.97 -17.61
N THR A 80 -6.41 -4.67 -18.10
CA THR A 80 -5.36 -5.27 -17.26
C THR A 80 -3.98 -4.73 -17.65
N VAL A 81 -3.16 -4.35 -16.67
CA VAL A 81 -1.73 -4.05 -16.84
C VAL A 81 -0.94 -4.94 -15.91
N ARG A 82 -0.03 -5.74 -16.46
CA ARG A 82 0.75 -6.69 -15.67
C ARG A 82 2.15 -6.91 -16.22
N ALA A 83 3.06 -7.28 -15.34
CA ALA A 83 4.30 -7.93 -15.76
C ALA A 83 4.00 -9.21 -16.56
N HIS A 84 4.78 -9.43 -17.62
CA HIS A 84 4.73 -10.62 -18.44
C HIS A 84 5.34 -11.81 -17.69
N ASP A 85 4.56 -12.87 -17.48
CA ASP A 85 5.02 -14.19 -17.01
C ASP A 85 5.92 -14.15 -15.74
N GLY A 86 5.66 -13.20 -14.84
CA GLY A 86 6.41 -13.03 -13.59
C GLY A 86 7.75 -12.32 -13.72
N GLU A 87 8.08 -11.80 -14.91
CA GLU A 87 9.28 -10.99 -15.14
C GLU A 87 9.28 -9.73 -14.25
N GLU A 88 10.48 -9.27 -13.85
CA GLU A 88 10.64 -8.07 -13.03
C GLU A 88 10.49 -6.80 -13.88
N VAL A 89 9.46 -6.00 -13.59
CA VAL A 89 9.17 -4.73 -14.26
C VAL A 89 9.36 -3.58 -13.28
N ILE A 90 10.36 -2.75 -13.54
CA ILE A 90 10.66 -1.56 -12.73
C ILE A 90 10.33 -0.32 -13.55
N LEU A 91 9.46 0.53 -13.02
CA LEU A 91 9.18 1.85 -13.54
C LEU A 91 9.97 2.86 -12.68
N ASP A 92 10.98 3.45 -13.30
CA ASP A 92 11.90 4.40 -12.69
C ASP A 92 11.52 5.81 -13.16
N GLY A 93 10.92 6.56 -12.25
CA GLY A 93 10.37 7.89 -12.50
C GLY A 93 11.38 9.03 -12.47
N ASP A 94 12.68 8.77 -12.37
CA ASP A 94 13.72 9.81 -12.16
C ASP A 94 13.76 10.87 -13.27
N ASN A 95 13.26 10.54 -14.48
CA ASN A 95 13.16 11.46 -15.62
C ASN A 95 11.87 12.29 -15.68
N LEU A 96 10.97 12.17 -14.70
CA LEU A 96 9.70 12.89 -14.68
C LEU A 96 9.86 14.34 -14.22
N PHE A 97 8.79 15.12 -14.41
CA PHE A 97 8.79 16.50 -13.96
C PHE A 97 8.94 16.57 -12.44
N GLY A 98 9.94 17.33 -11.98
CA GLY A 98 10.22 17.47 -10.56
C GLY A 98 10.96 16.27 -9.96
N THR A 99 11.69 15.48 -10.75
CA THR A 99 12.54 14.40 -10.26
C THR A 99 13.94 14.44 -10.92
N PRO A 100 15.01 14.04 -10.21
CA PRO A 100 15.07 14.01 -8.75
C PRO A 100 14.83 15.42 -8.18
N VAL A 101 14.41 15.51 -6.93
CA VAL A 101 14.12 16.81 -6.32
C VAL A 101 15.41 17.45 -5.86
N GLU A 102 15.87 18.50 -6.55
CA GLU A 102 17.09 19.23 -6.14
C GLU A 102 16.82 20.27 -5.04
N GLU A 103 15.60 20.84 -4.97
CA GLU A 103 15.26 21.91 -4.01
C GLU A 103 13.84 21.79 -3.43
N TYR A 104 13.63 22.48 -2.30
CA TYR A 104 12.33 22.65 -1.65
C TYR A 104 11.38 23.47 -2.52
N GLU A 105 10.60 22.81 -3.34
CA GLU A 105 9.43 23.40 -3.99
C GLU A 105 8.15 22.82 -3.39
N GLY A 106 7.09 23.61 -3.28
CA GLY A 106 5.81 23.15 -2.73
C GLY A 106 5.17 22.00 -3.52
N SER A 107 3.89 21.72 -3.28
CA SER A 107 3.21 20.61 -3.95
C SER A 107 3.26 20.71 -5.48
N LEU A 108 3.56 19.59 -6.15
CA LEU A 108 3.51 19.50 -7.60
C LEU A 108 2.09 19.74 -8.13
N PRO A 109 1.93 20.35 -9.32
CA PRO A 109 0.65 20.38 -10.02
C PRO A 109 0.08 18.97 -10.17
N SER A 110 -1.22 18.77 -9.94
CA SER A 110 -1.85 17.43 -10.02
C SER A 110 -1.45 16.71 -11.32
N SER A 111 -1.49 17.40 -12.47
CA SER A 111 -1.13 16.86 -13.80
C SER A 111 0.30 16.34 -13.95
N LYS A 112 1.17 16.53 -12.95
CA LYS A 112 2.56 16.06 -12.93
C LYS A 112 2.84 14.97 -11.88
N ARG A 113 1.83 14.51 -11.15
CA ARG A 113 1.96 13.51 -10.09
C ARG A 113 1.88 12.07 -10.63
N GLY A 114 2.59 11.15 -9.97
CA GLY A 114 2.57 9.70 -10.23
C GLY A 114 3.39 9.26 -11.43
N ILE A 115 4.16 8.16 -11.31
CA ILE A 115 4.67 7.50 -12.52
C ILE A 115 3.49 6.98 -13.34
N PHE A 116 2.55 6.32 -12.65
CA PHE A 116 1.20 6.12 -13.14
C PHE A 116 0.29 7.23 -12.61
N HIS A 117 -0.36 7.93 -13.53
CA HIS A 117 -1.38 8.92 -13.23
C HIS A 117 -2.74 8.39 -13.72
N ILE A 118 -3.56 7.97 -12.78
CA ILE A 118 -4.87 7.35 -13.03
C ILE A 118 -5.95 8.38 -12.68
N ARG A 119 -6.68 8.87 -13.68
CA ARG A 119 -7.64 9.96 -13.50
C ARG A 119 -8.92 9.72 -14.28
N GLY A 120 -10.05 9.66 -13.58
CA GLY A 120 -11.34 9.41 -14.24
C GLY A 120 -11.37 8.05 -14.94
N ALA A 121 -10.62 7.08 -14.41
CA ALA A 121 -10.35 5.81 -15.07
C ALA A 121 -10.79 4.64 -14.18
N ASP A 122 -11.86 3.97 -14.58
CA ASP A 122 -12.49 2.90 -13.82
C ASP A 122 -12.22 1.52 -14.43
N TYR A 123 -12.34 0.48 -13.61
CA TYR A 123 -12.20 -0.92 -14.03
C TYR A 123 -10.84 -1.25 -14.64
N TRP A 124 -9.76 -0.76 -14.01
CA TRP A 124 -8.39 -1.19 -14.28
C TRP A 124 -7.91 -2.18 -13.23
N ARG A 125 -7.11 -3.14 -13.68
CA ARG A 125 -6.45 -4.14 -12.85
C ARG A 125 -4.93 -4.05 -13.06
N PHE A 126 -4.18 -3.80 -12.00
CA PHE A 126 -2.72 -3.60 -12.03
C PHE A 126 -2.02 -4.68 -11.19
N TYR A 127 -0.90 -5.17 -11.70
CA TYR A 127 -0.36 -6.45 -11.25
C TYR A 127 1.16 -6.52 -11.35
N ASN A 128 1.83 -6.76 -10.21
CA ASN A 128 3.26 -7.09 -10.15
C ASN A 128 4.15 -6.07 -10.86
N LEU A 129 4.09 -4.82 -10.40
CA LEU A 129 4.86 -3.70 -10.94
C LEU A 129 5.59 -2.99 -9.80
N THR A 130 6.85 -2.61 -10.03
CA THR A 130 7.67 -1.86 -9.09
C THR A 130 7.80 -0.41 -9.54
N PHE A 131 7.56 0.54 -8.63
CA PHE A 131 7.60 1.98 -8.88
C PHE A 131 8.64 2.63 -7.99
N THR A 132 9.62 3.31 -8.58
CA THR A 132 10.68 3.98 -7.82
C THR A 132 11.08 5.33 -8.41
N LYS A 133 11.62 6.20 -7.55
CA LYS A 133 12.11 7.55 -7.91
C LYS A 133 11.09 8.41 -8.64
N GLY A 134 9.80 8.10 -8.49
CA GLY A 134 8.73 8.91 -9.03
C GLY A 134 8.46 10.14 -8.19
N PRO A 135 7.83 11.19 -8.75
CA PRO A 135 7.29 12.27 -7.93
C PRO A 135 6.26 11.73 -6.94
N TYR A 136 5.54 10.67 -7.33
CA TYR A 136 4.77 9.71 -6.52
C TYR A 136 4.93 8.37 -7.24
N GLY A 137 4.81 7.22 -6.57
CA GLY A 137 4.82 5.94 -7.28
C GLY A 137 3.58 5.82 -8.18
N LEU A 138 2.40 5.85 -7.57
CA LEU A 138 1.11 5.93 -8.25
C LEU A 138 0.29 7.10 -7.70
N TYR A 139 -0.42 7.79 -8.59
CA TYR A 139 -1.36 8.84 -8.23
C TYR A 139 -2.73 8.55 -8.86
N VAL A 140 -3.76 8.40 -8.03
CA VAL A 140 -5.12 8.03 -8.41
C VAL A 140 -6.08 9.14 -7.98
N GLU A 141 -6.83 9.71 -8.91
CA GLU A 141 -7.86 10.71 -8.61
C GLU A 141 -9.15 10.40 -9.36
N ASP A 142 -10.30 10.65 -8.71
CA ASP A 142 -11.62 10.56 -9.33
C ASP A 142 -11.87 9.22 -10.07
N SER A 143 -11.53 8.10 -9.45
CA SER A 143 -11.49 6.79 -10.10
C SER A 143 -12.06 5.70 -9.19
N SER A 144 -12.75 4.71 -9.75
CA SER A 144 -13.49 3.69 -9.00
C SER A 144 -13.38 2.30 -9.62
N ASN A 145 -13.66 1.26 -8.83
CA ASN A 145 -13.66 -0.14 -9.28
C ASN A 145 -12.29 -0.62 -9.81
N ASN A 146 -11.21 -0.08 -9.25
CA ASN A 146 -9.84 -0.42 -9.63
C ASN A 146 -9.24 -1.44 -8.66
N TYR A 147 -8.26 -2.20 -9.13
CA TYR A 147 -7.61 -3.24 -8.35
C TYR A 147 -6.11 -3.18 -8.56
N PHE A 148 -5.37 -3.21 -7.46
CA PHE A 148 -3.92 -3.17 -7.44
C PHE A 148 -3.44 -4.36 -6.65
N GLU A 149 -2.68 -5.27 -7.27
CA GLU A 149 -2.15 -6.44 -6.59
C GLU A 149 -0.65 -6.63 -6.82
N ARG A 150 0.07 -6.88 -5.71
CA ARG A 150 1.54 -7.04 -5.70
C ARG A 150 2.25 -5.85 -6.33
N ILE A 151 1.78 -4.65 -6.00
CA ILE A 151 2.45 -3.41 -6.37
C ILE A 151 3.56 -3.13 -5.36
N THR A 152 4.74 -2.81 -5.84
CA THR A 152 5.83 -2.34 -4.98
C THR A 152 6.10 -0.88 -5.25
N THR A 153 6.14 -0.04 -4.22
CA THR A 153 6.45 1.39 -4.36
C THR A 153 7.57 1.75 -3.40
N HIS A 154 8.73 2.16 -3.90
CA HIS A 154 9.82 2.51 -3.03
C HIS A 154 10.70 3.65 -3.51
N THR A 155 11.30 4.39 -2.57
CA THR A 155 12.25 5.47 -2.91
C THR A 155 11.61 6.50 -3.85
N ASN A 156 10.31 6.75 -3.70
CA ASN A 156 9.62 7.84 -4.39
C ASN A 156 9.79 9.14 -3.61
N TYR A 157 9.66 10.26 -4.33
CA TYR A 157 9.87 11.62 -3.82
C TYR A 157 8.61 12.26 -3.19
N GLU A 158 7.62 11.42 -2.88
CA GLU A 158 6.37 11.66 -2.17
C GLU A 158 5.76 10.28 -1.85
N SER A 159 4.49 10.20 -1.45
CA SER A 159 3.85 8.92 -1.10
C SER A 159 4.01 7.84 -2.17
N GLY A 160 4.16 6.60 -1.72
CA GLY A 160 4.27 5.43 -2.61
C GLY A 160 3.05 5.27 -3.50
N MET A 161 1.86 5.21 -2.89
CA MET A 161 0.58 5.23 -3.58
C MET A 161 -0.34 6.29 -2.97
N HIS A 162 -0.82 7.23 -3.79
CA HIS A 162 -1.69 8.31 -3.34
C HIS A 162 -3.01 8.29 -4.09
N LEU A 163 -4.11 8.29 -3.36
CA LEU A 163 -5.48 8.30 -3.85
C LEU A 163 -6.25 9.47 -3.22
N GLN A 164 -6.99 10.22 -4.03
CA GLN A 164 -7.72 11.41 -3.56
C GLN A 164 -9.00 11.70 -4.35
N ASN A 165 -9.80 12.65 -3.86
CA ASN A 165 -11.12 13.02 -4.40
C ASN A 165 -12.13 11.85 -4.35
N LYS A 166 -12.79 11.51 -5.45
CA LYS A 166 -13.80 10.45 -5.50
C LYS A 166 -13.18 9.09 -5.76
N ILE A 167 -13.01 8.29 -4.72
CA ILE A 167 -12.40 6.94 -4.81
C ILE A 167 -13.38 5.95 -4.21
N SER A 168 -13.88 5.00 -5.01
CA SER A 168 -14.82 3.98 -4.54
C SER A 168 -14.47 2.60 -5.08
N ASN A 169 -14.84 1.55 -4.34
CA ASN A 169 -14.66 0.15 -4.75
C ASN A 169 -13.23 -0.16 -5.23
N THR A 170 -12.21 0.47 -4.63
CA THR A 170 -10.81 0.23 -4.97
C THR A 170 -10.20 -0.75 -3.99
N GLU A 171 -9.57 -1.80 -4.50
CA GLU A 171 -8.85 -2.77 -3.67
C GLU A 171 -7.34 -2.66 -3.90
N ILE A 172 -6.59 -2.53 -2.81
CA ILE A 172 -5.13 -2.54 -2.77
C ILE A 172 -4.71 -3.80 -2.03
N VAL A 173 -4.03 -4.71 -2.73
CA VAL A 173 -3.80 -6.08 -2.28
C VAL A 173 -2.31 -6.41 -2.34
N PHE A 174 -1.73 -6.83 -1.22
CA PHE A 174 -0.32 -7.24 -1.14
C PHE A 174 0.67 -6.19 -1.66
N LEU A 175 0.35 -4.91 -1.43
CA LEU A 175 1.26 -3.82 -1.73
C LEU A 175 2.44 -3.80 -0.75
N ASP A 176 3.64 -3.60 -1.27
CA ASP A 176 4.84 -3.33 -0.48
C ASP A 176 5.27 -1.88 -0.72
N SER A 177 5.25 -1.05 0.32
CA SER A 177 5.60 0.37 0.19
C SER A 177 6.63 0.81 1.20
N TYR A 178 7.79 1.26 0.71
CA TYR A 178 8.93 1.50 1.58
C TYR A 178 9.91 2.58 1.15
N PHE A 179 10.58 3.19 2.12
CA PHE A 179 11.62 4.20 1.86
C PHE A 179 11.15 5.36 0.97
N ASN A 180 9.86 5.69 0.96
CA ASN A 180 9.37 6.89 0.29
C ASN A 180 9.61 8.12 1.19
N TYR A 181 10.04 9.22 0.57
CA TYR A 181 10.39 10.47 1.25
C TYR A 181 10.07 11.64 0.37
N ASP A 182 9.49 12.70 0.94
CA ASP A 182 9.24 13.94 0.23
C ASP A 182 10.27 15.01 0.61
N PRO A 183 11.32 15.25 -0.21
CA PRO A 183 12.25 16.34 0.03
C PRO A 183 11.55 17.69 0.05
N ARG A 184 10.46 17.85 -0.71
CA ARG A 184 9.69 19.09 -0.85
C ARG A 184 9.12 19.63 0.45
N LYS A 185 8.81 18.75 1.40
CA LYS A 185 8.21 19.15 2.68
C LYS A 185 8.91 18.46 3.86
N ASN A 186 10.20 18.15 3.71
CA ASN A 186 11.03 17.58 4.75
C ASN A 186 10.51 16.24 5.33
N GLY A 187 9.91 15.38 4.50
CA GLY A 187 9.48 14.05 4.92
C GLY A 187 8.17 14.01 5.70
N ARG A 188 7.38 15.09 5.69
CA ARG A 188 6.09 15.20 6.41
C ARG A 188 4.87 14.87 5.53
N SER A 189 5.07 14.18 4.41
CA SER A 189 3.95 13.81 3.54
C SER A 189 4.08 12.46 2.84
N ALA A 190 5.29 11.93 2.69
CA ALA A 190 5.50 10.68 1.98
C ALA A 190 5.09 9.49 2.83
N ASP A 191 3.82 9.13 2.70
CA ASP A 191 3.24 7.94 3.30
C ASP A 191 3.54 6.69 2.44
N GLY A 192 3.35 5.51 3.02
CA GLY A 192 3.31 4.29 2.23
C GLY A 192 2.10 4.24 1.30
N ILE A 193 0.91 4.41 1.89
CA ILE A 193 -0.38 4.59 1.20
C ILE A 193 -1.06 5.83 1.77
N SER A 194 -1.40 6.80 0.91
CA SER A 194 -2.29 7.91 1.24
C SER A 194 -3.63 7.71 0.52
N LEU A 195 -4.74 7.53 1.24
CA LEU A 195 -6.09 7.59 0.70
C LEU A 195 -6.80 8.74 1.42
N LYS A 196 -6.58 9.96 0.93
CA LYS A 196 -6.84 11.20 1.68
C LYS A 196 -7.61 12.23 0.87
N GLU A 197 -8.11 13.26 1.55
CA GLU A 197 -8.73 14.44 0.92
C GLU A 197 -9.80 14.06 -0.13
N GLY A 198 -10.82 13.32 0.31
CA GLY A 198 -11.74 12.67 -0.63
C GLY A 198 -12.88 11.93 0.04
N SER A 199 -13.65 11.18 -0.75
CA SER A 199 -14.70 10.28 -0.27
C SER A 199 -15.03 9.22 -1.31
N GLY A 200 -15.82 8.22 -0.91
CA GLY A 200 -16.27 7.11 -1.71
C GLY A 200 -16.11 5.78 -0.97
N ASP A 201 -17.12 4.94 -1.08
CA ASP A 201 -17.26 3.74 -0.25
C ASP A 201 -16.65 2.49 -0.92
N GLY A 202 -16.47 1.43 -0.13
CA GLY A 202 -16.05 0.12 -0.64
C GLY A 202 -14.55 -0.02 -0.89
N ASN A 203 -13.74 0.89 -0.37
CA ASN A 203 -12.28 0.81 -0.51
C ASN A 203 -11.68 -0.16 0.51
N ILE A 204 -10.75 -0.98 0.04
CA ILE A 204 -10.12 -2.05 0.82
C ILE A 204 -8.60 -1.98 0.67
N ILE A 205 -7.88 -2.00 1.79
CA ILE A 205 -6.43 -2.19 1.86
C ILE A 205 -6.19 -3.53 2.54
N ARG A 206 -5.55 -4.47 1.85
CA ARG A 206 -5.41 -5.86 2.26
C ARG A 206 -3.98 -6.37 2.06
N GLY A 207 -3.43 -7.08 3.04
CA GLY A 207 -2.19 -7.84 2.82
C GLY A 207 -0.92 -6.97 2.73
N ALA A 208 -1.03 -5.65 2.95
CA ALA A 208 0.04 -4.72 2.65
C ALA A 208 1.17 -4.81 3.68
N ARG A 209 2.41 -4.58 3.22
CA ARG A 209 3.55 -4.28 4.11
C ARG A 209 4.01 -2.86 3.84
N ILE A 210 4.15 -2.07 4.90
CA ILE A 210 4.43 -0.66 4.76
C ILE A 210 5.46 -0.23 5.79
N TRP A 211 6.66 0.13 5.35
CA TRP A 211 7.75 0.40 6.26
C TRP A 211 8.74 1.45 5.81
N HIS A 212 9.40 2.08 6.77
CA HIS A 212 10.50 3.04 6.50
C HIS A 212 10.08 4.20 5.61
N ASN A 213 8.78 4.49 5.51
CA ASN A 213 8.28 5.71 4.87
C ASN A 213 8.53 6.89 5.81
N SER A 214 8.74 8.05 5.21
CA SER A 214 9.24 9.19 5.95
C SER A 214 8.21 9.71 6.94
N ASP A 215 6.94 9.74 6.56
CA ASP A 215 5.82 10.23 7.36
C ASP A 215 5.05 9.08 8.02
N ASP A 216 3.90 8.67 7.49
CA ASP A 216 3.12 7.56 8.04
C ASP A 216 3.16 6.28 7.18
N GLY A 217 2.69 5.18 7.75
CA GLY A 217 2.43 3.98 6.97
C GLY A 217 1.19 4.14 6.08
N ILE A 218 0.02 4.16 6.71
CA ILE A 218 -1.27 4.41 6.05
C ILE A 218 -1.83 5.73 6.57
N ASP A 219 -2.17 6.65 5.66
CA ASP A 219 -2.79 7.94 5.99
C ASP A 219 -4.15 8.11 5.30
N LEU A 220 -5.20 8.26 6.10
CA LEU A 220 -6.58 8.53 5.68
C LEU A 220 -7.03 9.98 5.92
N TRP A 221 -6.11 10.93 6.09
CA TRP A 221 -6.38 12.34 6.39
C TRP A 221 -7.55 12.91 5.57
N GLN A 222 -8.60 13.40 6.24
CA GLN A 222 -9.79 13.99 5.60
C GLN A 222 -10.52 13.09 4.58
N PHE A 223 -10.34 11.77 4.60
CA PHE A 223 -11.13 10.88 3.77
C PHE A 223 -12.49 10.62 4.43
N GLY A 224 -13.57 11.07 3.79
CA GLY A 224 -14.92 11.15 4.35
C GLY A 224 -15.80 9.91 4.18
N SER A 225 -15.22 8.76 3.85
CA SER A 225 -15.95 7.48 3.67
C SER A 225 -15.21 6.32 4.34
N PRO A 226 -15.93 5.28 4.81
CA PRO A 226 -15.32 4.10 5.40
C PRO A 226 -14.28 3.42 4.50
N VAL A 227 -13.21 2.95 5.13
CA VAL A 227 -12.14 2.17 4.50
C VAL A 227 -11.94 0.93 5.35
N THR A 228 -11.85 -0.24 4.71
CA THR A 228 -11.50 -1.49 5.40
C THR A 228 -10.01 -1.75 5.23
N ILE A 229 -9.28 -1.82 6.34
CA ILE A 229 -7.87 -2.19 6.39
C ILE A 229 -7.80 -3.57 7.04
N LEU A 230 -7.31 -4.55 6.31
CA LEU A 230 -7.19 -5.91 6.80
C LEU A 230 -5.84 -6.55 6.50
N ASP A 231 -5.40 -7.47 7.37
CA ASP A 231 -4.27 -8.34 7.08
C ASP A 231 -3.00 -7.54 6.69
N CYS A 232 -2.66 -6.48 7.40
CA CYS A 232 -1.52 -5.62 7.07
C CYS A 232 -0.40 -5.70 8.12
N ILE A 233 0.84 -5.42 7.72
CA ILE A 233 1.96 -5.15 8.64
C ILE A 233 2.53 -3.76 8.35
N VAL A 234 2.49 -2.86 9.32
CA VAL A 234 2.87 -1.46 9.15
C VAL A 234 3.90 -1.06 10.20
N PHE A 235 5.13 -0.76 9.80
CA PHE A 235 6.22 -0.70 10.76
C PHE A 235 7.33 0.29 10.48
N GLU A 236 7.92 0.80 11.55
CA GLU A 236 9.13 1.65 11.50
C GLU A 236 9.05 2.85 10.54
N ASN A 237 7.85 3.42 10.37
CA ASN A 237 7.62 4.66 9.64
C ASN A 237 7.92 5.88 10.54
N GLY A 238 8.21 7.04 9.93
CA GLY A 238 8.42 8.31 10.62
C GLY A 238 9.87 8.70 10.88
N PHE A 239 10.82 7.77 10.74
CA PHE A 239 12.23 7.99 11.07
C PHE A 239 12.98 8.66 9.92
N ASP A 240 13.94 9.53 10.27
CA ASP A 240 14.88 10.05 9.28
C ASP A 240 15.85 8.94 8.85
N ARG A 241 15.73 8.53 7.58
CA ARG A 241 16.60 7.56 6.92
C ARG A 241 17.34 8.16 5.72
N TRP A 242 17.26 9.49 5.56
CA TRP A 242 17.80 10.24 4.44
C TRP A 242 18.86 11.26 4.88
N ASP A 243 19.30 11.19 6.13
CA ASP A 243 20.33 12.04 6.74
C ASP A 243 19.99 13.55 6.64
N VAL A 244 18.70 13.91 6.73
CA VAL A 244 18.24 15.32 6.66
C VAL A 244 18.25 16.02 8.03
N GLY A 245 18.46 15.26 9.09
CA GLY A 245 18.72 15.73 10.45
C GLY A 245 17.52 16.44 11.07
N SER A 246 17.77 17.56 11.75
CA SER A 246 16.72 18.31 12.47
C SER A 246 15.65 18.91 11.57
N LYS A 247 15.78 18.81 10.25
CA LYS A 247 14.76 19.23 9.29
C LYS A 247 13.65 18.21 9.14
N HIS A 248 13.87 16.93 9.47
CA HIS A 248 12.87 15.88 9.28
C HIS A 248 11.59 16.16 10.09
N GLU A 249 10.47 16.37 9.41
CA GLU A 249 9.22 16.92 9.98
C GLU A 249 8.08 15.89 10.07
N ALA A 250 8.41 14.59 10.00
CA ALA A 250 7.42 13.52 10.02
C ALA A 250 6.61 13.40 11.33
N ASP A 251 5.33 13.05 11.17
CA ASP A 251 4.48 12.54 12.21
C ASP A 251 4.97 11.15 12.65
N GLY A 252 4.87 10.12 11.83
CA GLY A 252 5.43 8.80 12.17
C GLY A 252 4.45 7.84 12.82
N HIS A 253 3.21 7.83 12.37
CA HIS A 253 2.20 6.86 12.76
C HIS A 253 2.25 5.61 11.88
N GLY A 254 1.88 4.46 12.44
CA GLY A 254 1.63 3.27 11.65
C GLY A 254 0.38 3.45 10.79
N VAL A 255 -0.79 3.46 11.44
CA VAL A 255 -2.10 3.61 10.78
C VAL A 255 -2.80 4.87 11.30
N LYS A 256 -2.88 5.91 10.45
CA LYS A 256 -3.54 7.18 10.70
C LYS A 256 -4.91 7.18 10.00
N LEU A 257 -5.98 7.11 10.78
CA LEU A 257 -7.36 6.87 10.30
C LEU A 257 -8.18 8.15 10.07
N GLY A 258 -7.52 9.26 9.74
CA GLY A 258 -8.21 10.50 9.42
C GLY A 258 -7.51 11.73 9.97
N GLY A 259 -8.31 12.68 10.43
CA GLY A 259 -7.87 13.98 10.91
C GLY A 259 -8.28 15.12 9.99
N GLY A 260 -7.83 16.31 10.34
CA GLY A 260 -8.18 17.55 9.66
C GLY A 260 -7.67 18.76 10.43
N SER A 261 -7.44 19.86 9.73
CA SER A 261 -6.92 21.11 10.31
C SER A 261 -7.91 21.79 11.25
N SER A 262 -9.21 21.51 11.09
CA SER A 262 -10.30 22.05 11.88
C SER A 262 -11.37 20.99 12.14
N ALA A 263 -12.29 21.26 13.07
CA ALA A 263 -13.41 20.36 13.35
C ALA A 263 -14.33 20.16 12.13
N SER A 264 -14.46 21.16 11.25
CA SER A 264 -15.27 21.05 10.02
C SER A 264 -14.65 20.14 8.96
N ASP A 265 -13.35 19.87 9.03
CA ASP A 265 -12.67 18.96 8.10
C ASP A 265 -12.88 17.48 8.48
N ARG A 266 -13.39 17.23 9.70
CA ARG A 266 -13.45 15.91 10.32
C ARG A 266 -14.88 15.37 10.28
N THR A 267 -15.26 14.84 9.13
CA THR A 267 -16.52 14.11 8.98
C THR A 267 -16.46 12.83 9.81
N PRO A 268 -17.49 12.45 10.58
CA PRO A 268 -17.52 11.15 11.24
C PRO A 268 -17.44 10.00 10.24
N VAL A 269 -16.50 9.07 10.43
CA VAL A 269 -16.28 7.94 9.52
C VAL A 269 -16.02 6.65 10.29
N ASP A 270 -16.70 5.59 9.86
CA ASP A 270 -16.71 4.29 10.52
C ASP A 270 -15.69 3.35 9.84
N HIS A 271 -14.40 3.67 9.95
CA HIS A 271 -13.33 2.81 9.42
C HIS A 271 -13.29 1.44 10.13
N VAL A 272 -12.85 0.42 9.41
CA VAL A 272 -12.67 -0.94 9.94
C VAL A 272 -11.21 -1.34 9.83
N VAL A 273 -10.59 -1.71 10.95
CA VAL A 273 -9.20 -2.18 11.02
C VAL A 273 -9.18 -3.55 11.66
N LYS A 274 -8.81 -4.57 10.89
CA LYS A 274 -8.87 -5.96 11.33
C LYS A 274 -7.59 -6.73 11.03
N ASN A 275 -7.09 -7.49 11.98
CA ASN A 275 -5.94 -8.37 11.74
C ASN A 275 -4.68 -7.62 11.24
N VAL A 276 -4.48 -6.39 11.73
CA VAL A 276 -3.32 -5.54 11.37
C VAL A 276 -2.27 -5.58 12.47
N ILE A 277 -1.02 -5.75 12.08
CA ILE A 277 0.15 -5.58 12.95
C ILE A 277 0.73 -4.19 12.70
N SER A 278 0.90 -3.38 13.74
CA SER A 278 1.59 -2.09 13.69
C SER A 278 2.73 -2.06 14.71
N PHE A 279 3.98 -1.96 14.25
CA PHE A 279 5.12 -2.05 15.18
C PHE A 279 6.27 -1.10 14.91
N GLY A 280 6.99 -0.70 15.96
CA GLY A 280 8.23 0.05 15.82
C GLY A 280 8.10 1.43 15.16
N ASN A 281 6.88 1.94 14.92
CA ASN A 281 6.69 3.26 14.31
C ASN A 281 7.17 4.36 15.27
N LYS A 282 7.65 5.49 14.73
CA LYS A 282 8.25 6.57 15.53
C LYS A 282 7.31 7.09 16.63
N ARG A 283 6.00 7.10 16.36
CA ARG A 283 4.96 7.51 17.31
C ARG A 283 3.98 6.35 17.55
N ARG A 284 2.72 6.50 17.18
CA ARG A 284 1.63 5.59 17.55
C ARG A 284 1.47 4.43 16.57
N GLY A 285 1.02 3.28 17.07
CA GLY A 285 0.66 2.15 16.23
C GLY A 285 -0.57 2.43 15.39
N PHE A 286 -1.67 2.79 16.06
CA PHE A 286 -2.96 3.15 15.48
C PHE A 286 -3.47 4.45 16.08
N THR A 287 -3.98 5.36 15.24
CA THR A 287 -4.54 6.64 15.69
C THR A 287 -5.78 7.02 14.89
N ASP A 288 -6.86 7.41 15.57
CA ASP A 288 -8.00 8.05 14.91
C ASP A 288 -7.65 9.45 14.38
N ASN A 289 -6.53 10.00 14.85
CA ASN A 289 -6.05 11.34 14.53
C ASN A 289 -7.14 12.41 14.69
N ASN A 290 -7.98 12.24 15.71
CA ASN A 290 -9.13 13.06 16.05
C ASN A 290 -10.30 13.00 15.04
N MET A 291 -10.31 12.03 14.12
CA MET A 291 -11.47 11.77 13.29
C MET A 291 -12.57 11.13 14.14
N PRO A 292 -13.79 11.71 14.19
CA PRO A 292 -14.94 11.07 14.83
C PRO A 292 -15.45 9.88 14.00
N GLY A 293 -16.45 9.19 14.53
CA GLY A 293 -17.09 8.02 13.89
C GLY A 293 -17.08 6.81 14.81
N ASP A 294 -17.79 5.75 14.42
CA ASP A 294 -17.87 4.48 15.11
C ASP A 294 -16.92 3.47 14.45
N MET A 295 -15.62 3.63 14.72
CA MET A 295 -14.58 2.79 14.11
C MET A 295 -14.53 1.41 14.76
N THR A 296 -14.22 0.37 13.97
CA THR A 296 -14.07 -1.00 14.46
C THR A 296 -12.60 -1.43 14.43
N PHE A 297 -12.10 -1.92 15.56
CA PHE A 297 -10.78 -2.52 15.71
C PHE A 297 -10.91 -3.95 16.21
N GLU A 298 -10.57 -4.92 15.36
CA GLU A 298 -10.68 -6.34 15.69
C GLU A 298 -9.36 -7.06 15.47
N ARG A 299 -8.86 -7.77 16.50
CA ARG A 299 -7.70 -8.65 16.36
C ARG A 299 -6.46 -7.96 15.79
N ASN A 300 -6.18 -6.72 16.16
CA ASN A 300 -4.96 -6.02 15.77
C ASN A 300 -3.85 -6.20 16.81
N THR A 301 -2.58 -6.10 16.40
CA THR A 301 -1.42 -6.11 17.30
C THR A 301 -0.65 -4.80 17.19
N ALA A 302 -0.41 -4.11 18.30
CA ALA A 302 0.45 -2.94 18.39
C ALA A 302 1.69 -3.25 19.26
N TYR A 303 2.89 -3.18 18.68
CA TYR A 303 4.11 -3.66 19.34
C TYR A 303 5.27 -2.66 19.23
N LYS A 304 5.89 -2.29 20.36
CA LYS A 304 7.09 -1.42 20.37
C LYS A 304 6.98 -0.12 19.57
N ASN A 305 5.79 0.47 19.46
CA ASN A 305 5.65 1.81 18.88
C ASN A 305 6.22 2.85 19.87
N GLY A 306 6.72 3.97 19.36
CA GLY A 306 7.36 5.01 20.18
C GLY A 306 6.42 5.78 21.10
N GLU A 307 5.12 5.77 20.81
CA GLU A 307 4.02 6.26 21.65
C GLU A 307 2.97 5.14 21.84
N GLU A 308 1.71 5.46 22.15
CA GLU A 308 0.67 4.47 22.45
C GLU A 308 0.50 3.48 21.28
N GLY A 309 0.20 2.22 21.61
CA GLY A 309 -0.17 1.22 20.63
C GLY A 309 -1.48 1.58 19.92
N PHE A 310 -2.51 1.89 20.71
CA PHE A 310 -3.83 2.31 20.23
C PHE A 310 -4.23 3.67 20.81
N ASN A 311 -4.58 4.63 19.94
CA ASN A 311 -4.91 5.98 20.38
C ASN A 311 -6.24 6.45 19.75
N THR A 312 -7.24 6.65 20.60
CA THR A 312 -8.56 7.18 20.21
C THR A 312 -8.88 8.43 21.00
N ARG A 313 -9.01 9.55 20.28
CA ARG A 313 -9.23 10.89 20.84
C ARG A 313 -10.59 11.49 20.48
N SER A 314 -11.31 10.91 19.54
CA SER A 314 -12.59 11.46 19.05
C SER A 314 -13.58 10.41 18.53
N SER A 315 -13.12 9.25 18.08
CA SER A 315 -14.01 8.17 17.66
C SER A 315 -14.70 7.48 18.87
N SER A 316 -15.95 7.07 18.70
CA SER A 316 -16.65 6.17 19.63
C SER A 316 -16.34 4.70 19.32
N ALA A 317 -15.06 4.38 19.11
CA ALA A 317 -14.63 3.12 18.54
C ALA A 317 -14.95 1.89 19.40
N THR A 318 -15.04 0.74 18.75
CA THR A 318 -15.14 -0.58 19.39
C THR A 318 -13.86 -1.39 19.17
N TYR A 319 -13.20 -1.79 20.26
CA TYR A 319 -12.00 -2.63 20.28
C TYR A 319 -12.32 -4.03 20.79
N THR A 320 -12.09 -5.06 19.98
CA THR A 320 -12.26 -6.46 20.36
C THR A 320 -11.05 -7.31 20.02
N GLY A 321 -10.51 -8.04 21.01
CA GLY A 321 -9.45 -9.02 20.78
C GLY A 321 -8.11 -8.43 20.34
N ASN A 322 -7.85 -7.14 20.55
CA ASN A 322 -6.61 -6.49 20.17
C ASN A 322 -5.50 -6.72 21.21
N LEU A 323 -4.26 -6.70 20.76
CA LEU A 323 -3.07 -6.91 21.57
C LEU A 323 -2.16 -5.68 21.50
N ALA A 324 -1.77 -5.14 22.64
CA ALA A 324 -0.73 -4.12 22.73
C ALA A 324 0.38 -4.57 23.68
N ALA A 325 1.64 -4.43 23.25
CA ALA A 325 2.81 -4.85 24.01
C ALA A 325 4.02 -3.93 23.76
N GLU A 326 4.72 -3.59 24.85
CA GLU A 326 6.00 -2.86 24.81
C GLU A 326 6.00 -1.52 24.07
N ASN A 327 4.84 -0.90 23.87
CA ASN A 327 4.76 0.47 23.37
C ASN A 327 5.40 1.44 24.39
N PHE A 328 5.95 2.58 23.93
CA PHE A 328 6.88 3.44 24.68
C PHE A 328 8.16 2.74 25.21
N GLY A 329 8.41 1.47 24.85
CA GLY A 329 9.50 0.69 25.43
C GLY A 329 9.26 0.26 26.88
N THR A 330 8.00 0.21 27.33
CA THR A 330 7.58 -0.25 28.66
C THR A 330 6.45 -1.27 28.55
N THR A 331 6.33 -2.13 29.57
CA THR A 331 5.23 -3.08 29.70
C THR A 331 4.04 -2.51 30.48
N ASP A 332 4.11 -1.26 30.93
CA ASP A 332 3.04 -0.62 31.69
C ASP A 332 1.78 -0.50 30.84
N THR A 333 0.65 -0.96 31.39
CA THR A 333 -0.62 -1.08 30.68
C THR A 333 -1.16 0.28 30.22
N ASP A 334 -1.01 1.33 31.05
CA ASP A 334 -1.49 2.68 30.76
C ASP A 334 -0.78 3.32 29.55
N ASP A 335 0.40 2.83 29.18
CA ASP A 335 1.17 3.30 28.03
C ASP A 335 0.83 2.53 26.73
N GLN A 336 0.04 1.45 26.83
CA GLN A 336 -0.33 0.65 25.68
C GLN A 336 -1.48 1.24 24.86
N TYR A 337 -2.32 2.06 25.49
CA TYR A 337 -3.47 2.68 24.84
C TYR A 337 -3.85 4.03 25.46
N TYR A 338 -4.56 4.85 24.70
CA TYR A 338 -5.23 6.06 25.19
C TYR A 338 -6.62 6.14 24.58
N PHE A 339 -7.66 6.09 25.41
CA PHE A 339 -9.07 6.15 24.99
C PHE A 339 -9.83 7.26 25.72
N ILE A 340 -10.68 7.96 24.97
CA ILE A 340 -11.70 8.85 25.54
C ILE A 340 -12.91 8.08 26.05
N ASP A 341 -13.75 8.76 26.82
CA ASP A 341 -15.08 8.26 27.19
C ASP A 341 -15.92 7.95 25.94
N GLY A 342 -16.64 6.82 25.98
CA GLY A 342 -17.49 6.35 24.88
C GLY A 342 -16.85 5.29 23.98
N VAL A 343 -15.55 5.02 24.13
CA VAL A 343 -14.91 3.85 23.52
C VAL A 343 -15.39 2.57 24.21
N THR A 344 -15.71 1.55 23.42
CA THR A 344 -16.03 0.20 23.91
C THR A 344 -14.80 -0.70 23.79
N SER A 345 -14.31 -1.23 24.90
CA SER A 345 -13.16 -2.15 24.95
C SER A 345 -13.60 -3.49 25.54
N LYS A 346 -13.33 -4.60 24.82
CA LYS A 346 -13.66 -5.95 25.27
C LYS A 346 -12.65 -7.00 24.81
N GLY A 347 -12.11 -7.75 25.77
CA GLY A 347 -11.25 -8.90 25.49
C GLY A 347 -9.94 -8.50 24.82
N ASN A 348 -9.46 -7.28 25.04
CA ASN A 348 -8.16 -6.80 24.59
C ASN A 348 -7.09 -7.08 25.67
N SER A 349 -5.82 -7.08 25.29
CA SER A 349 -4.70 -7.44 26.18
C SER A 349 -4.60 -6.61 27.46
N TRP A 350 -5.12 -5.38 27.43
CA TRP A 350 -5.11 -4.44 28.53
C TRP A 350 -6.35 -4.51 29.44
N ASP A 351 -7.46 -5.13 29.00
CA ASP A 351 -8.73 -5.10 29.74
C ASP A 351 -8.65 -5.82 31.10
N GLU A 352 -7.75 -6.80 31.23
CA GLU A 352 -7.51 -7.55 32.46
C GLU A 352 -6.27 -7.06 33.25
N GLY A 353 -5.66 -5.95 32.83
CA GLY A 353 -4.46 -5.41 33.47
C GLY A 353 -3.21 -6.29 33.32
N GLN A 354 -3.19 -7.17 32.33
CA GLN A 354 -2.04 -8.01 32.02
C GLN A 354 -0.95 -7.20 31.33
N THR A 355 0.31 -7.55 31.60
CA THR A 355 1.47 -6.97 30.91
C THR A 355 2.00 -7.94 29.87
N TRP A 356 2.44 -7.40 28.74
CA TRP A 356 2.90 -8.18 27.60
C TRP A 356 4.32 -7.75 27.22
N SER A 357 5.21 -8.73 27.10
CA SER A 357 6.63 -8.54 26.79
C SER A 357 7.06 -9.44 25.64
N ASP A 358 8.31 -9.33 25.20
CA ASP A 358 8.88 -10.24 24.20
C ASP A 358 8.68 -11.74 24.54
N ALA A 359 8.72 -12.11 25.83
CA ALA A 359 8.54 -13.48 26.27
C ALA A 359 7.10 -14.01 26.13
N SER A 360 6.13 -13.13 25.89
CA SER A 360 4.72 -13.49 25.68
C SER A 360 4.46 -14.02 24.27
N PHE A 361 5.41 -13.91 23.34
CA PHE A 361 5.22 -14.28 21.93
C PHE A 361 6.08 -15.48 21.51
N VAL A 362 5.55 -16.27 20.56
CA VAL A 362 6.27 -17.39 19.92
C VAL A 362 7.49 -16.86 19.15
N SER A 363 7.33 -15.74 18.44
CA SER A 363 8.41 -15.06 17.75
C SER A 363 8.22 -13.55 17.79
N VAL A 364 9.33 -12.84 18.01
CA VAL A 364 9.47 -11.37 17.86
C VAL A 364 10.47 -11.02 16.75
N ASP A 365 10.77 -11.96 15.86
CA ASP A 365 11.70 -11.74 14.74
C ASP A 365 11.09 -10.81 13.68
N THR A 366 11.43 -9.53 13.82
CA THR A 366 11.01 -8.46 12.91
C THR A 366 11.71 -8.53 11.55
N ASP A 367 12.86 -9.19 11.42
CA ASP A 367 13.62 -9.19 10.16
C ASP A 367 12.88 -10.05 9.11
N SER A 368 12.28 -11.15 9.57
CA SER A 368 11.54 -12.09 8.73
C SER A 368 10.36 -11.47 7.95
N VAL A 369 9.77 -10.38 8.44
CA VAL A 369 8.56 -9.76 7.84
C VAL A 369 8.84 -9.09 6.50
N THR A 370 10.11 -8.77 6.20
CA THR A 370 10.54 -8.15 4.93
C THR A 370 10.92 -9.17 3.85
N GLY A 371 10.94 -10.47 4.17
CA GLY A 371 11.27 -11.53 3.22
C GLY A 371 10.36 -11.56 2.00
N SER A 372 10.82 -12.15 0.89
CA SER A 372 10.03 -12.23 -0.34
C SER A 372 8.65 -12.87 -0.10
N ARG A 373 7.61 -12.30 -0.71
CA ARG A 373 6.26 -12.89 -0.69
C ARG A 373 6.26 -14.23 -1.40
N ALA A 374 5.38 -15.13 -0.96
CA ALA A 374 5.06 -16.34 -1.71
C ALA A 374 4.35 -15.98 -3.03
N ALA A 375 4.27 -16.93 -3.97
CA ALA A 375 3.67 -16.70 -5.28
C ALA A 375 2.17 -16.36 -5.24
N ASP A 376 1.49 -16.69 -4.13
CA ASP A 376 0.11 -16.29 -3.86
C ASP A 376 0.00 -14.95 -3.11
N GLY A 377 1.11 -14.24 -2.93
CA GLY A 377 1.21 -12.89 -2.35
C GLY A 377 1.30 -12.86 -0.84
N ARG A 378 1.04 -13.98 -0.15
CA ARG A 378 1.16 -14.05 1.31
C ARG A 378 2.61 -13.97 1.75
N LEU A 379 2.81 -13.68 3.03
CA LEU A 379 4.13 -13.71 3.65
C LEU A 379 4.66 -15.14 3.76
N PRO A 380 5.99 -15.33 3.75
CA PRO A 380 6.57 -16.65 3.87
C PRO A 380 6.16 -17.32 5.18
N ALA A 381 6.03 -18.64 5.17
CA ALA A 381 5.48 -19.41 6.30
C ALA A 381 6.25 -19.22 7.62
N ILE A 382 7.51 -18.77 7.57
CA ILE A 382 8.31 -18.44 8.75
C ILE A 382 7.71 -17.29 9.58
N VAL A 383 6.92 -16.40 8.95
CA VAL A 383 6.30 -15.23 9.59
C VAL A 383 4.97 -15.58 10.27
N LYS A 384 4.44 -16.80 10.08
CA LYS A 384 3.10 -17.17 10.57
C LYS A 384 2.95 -17.04 12.10
N ASP A 385 4.05 -17.22 12.83
CA ASP A 385 4.11 -17.22 14.30
C ASP A 385 4.60 -15.87 14.86
N PHE A 386 4.83 -14.87 14.00
CA PHE A 386 5.25 -13.54 14.42
C PHE A 386 4.16 -12.86 15.26
N LEU A 387 4.54 -12.45 16.47
CA LEU A 387 3.67 -11.82 17.47
C LEU A 387 2.42 -12.64 17.84
N VAL A 388 2.51 -13.96 17.74
CA VAL A 388 1.48 -14.89 18.24
C VAL A 388 1.74 -15.19 19.73
N PRO A 389 0.74 -15.06 20.62
CA PRO A 389 0.86 -15.46 22.03
C PRO A 389 1.33 -16.90 22.22
N VAL A 390 2.25 -17.14 23.16
CA VAL A 390 2.81 -18.49 23.43
C VAL A 390 1.79 -19.48 24.00
N ASP A 391 0.75 -18.98 24.66
CA ASP A 391 -0.36 -19.77 25.22
C ASP A 391 -1.45 -20.10 24.18
N GLY A 392 -1.34 -19.54 22.97
CA GLY A 392 -2.30 -19.75 21.90
C GLY A 392 -3.62 -18.99 22.08
N GLU A 393 -3.68 -18.01 22.99
CA GLU A 393 -4.87 -17.17 23.11
C GLU A 393 -5.21 -16.49 21.78
N GLU A 394 -6.50 -16.36 21.51
CA GLU A 394 -7.04 -15.77 20.28
C GLU A 394 -7.06 -14.23 20.36
N LEU A 395 -5.88 -13.66 20.65
CA LEU A 395 -5.62 -12.25 20.86
C LEU A 395 -4.61 -11.70 19.83
N GLY A 396 -4.87 -10.50 19.31
CA GLY A 396 -4.02 -9.85 18.32
C GLY A 396 -4.09 -10.47 16.92
N ALA A 397 -3.29 -9.93 16.01
CA ALA A 397 -3.29 -10.33 14.61
C ALA A 397 -2.58 -11.68 14.36
N ARG A 398 -2.93 -12.32 13.26
CA ARG A 398 -2.42 -13.61 12.77
C ARG A 398 -2.11 -13.49 11.28
N VAL A 399 -0.83 -13.60 10.95
CA VAL A 399 -0.37 -13.66 9.55
C VAL A 399 -0.84 -14.95 8.88
N GLY A 400 -1.02 -16.03 9.64
CA GLY A 400 -1.54 -17.30 9.14
C GLY A 400 -2.96 -17.25 8.58
N ASP A 401 -3.76 -16.24 8.96
CA ASP A 401 -5.18 -16.14 8.59
C ASP A 401 -5.39 -15.38 7.27
N TRP A 402 -4.32 -14.86 6.67
CA TRP A 402 -4.41 -14.00 5.49
C TRP A 402 -4.94 -14.77 4.27
N ALA A 403 -5.98 -14.21 3.63
CA ALA A 403 -6.52 -14.75 2.41
C ALA A 403 -5.49 -14.63 1.25
N ALA A 404 -5.38 -15.67 0.43
CA ALA A 404 -4.52 -15.67 -0.75
C ALA A 404 -4.98 -14.65 -1.83
N GLY A 405 -4.06 -14.28 -2.72
CA GLY A 405 -4.30 -13.38 -3.84
C GLY A 405 -4.55 -14.11 -5.14
N ASP A 406 -4.37 -13.41 -6.26
CA ASP A 406 -4.39 -14.00 -7.58
C ASP A 406 -3.28 -15.06 -7.70
N ALA A 407 -3.72 -16.29 -7.92
CA ALA A 407 -2.88 -17.47 -8.09
C ALA A 407 -2.21 -17.53 -9.49
N SER A 408 -2.57 -16.66 -10.44
CA SER A 408 -1.99 -16.66 -11.79
C SER A 408 -0.48 -16.38 -11.84
N PHE A 409 0.13 -16.00 -10.71
CA PHE A 409 1.57 -15.81 -10.53
C PHE A 409 2.29 -17.03 -9.96
N SER A 410 1.57 -18.12 -9.63
CA SER A 410 2.17 -19.36 -9.15
C SER A 410 2.86 -20.19 -10.25
N GLY A 411 3.00 -19.64 -11.46
CA GLY A 411 3.40 -20.37 -12.68
C GLY A 411 4.86 -20.25 -13.10
N ALA A 412 5.69 -19.40 -12.49
CA ALA A 412 7.06 -19.18 -12.96
C ALA A 412 8.09 -19.14 -11.82
N SER A 413 9.07 -20.05 -11.90
CA SER A 413 10.34 -20.10 -11.14
C SER A 413 10.34 -20.60 -9.69
N ALA A 414 9.73 -21.75 -9.43
CA ALA A 414 10.33 -22.73 -8.51
C ALA A 414 11.36 -23.59 -9.28
N GLN A 415 12.29 -22.98 -10.00
CA GLN A 415 13.56 -23.63 -10.33
C GLN A 415 14.55 -23.16 -9.28
N LEU A 416 14.83 -24.08 -8.36
CA LEU A 416 15.94 -24.00 -7.43
C LEU A 416 17.22 -23.65 -8.21
N ILE A 417 17.67 -22.41 -8.12
CA ILE A 417 19.08 -22.10 -8.33
C ILE A 417 19.74 -22.44 -7.00
N GLU A 418 20.09 -23.71 -6.84
CA GLU A 418 21.20 -24.09 -5.96
C GLU A 418 22.48 -23.54 -6.61
N GLY A 419 23.02 -22.45 -6.09
CA GLY A 419 24.33 -21.98 -6.49
C GLY A 419 24.52 -20.48 -6.41
N GLU A 420 25.48 -20.08 -5.57
CA GLU A 420 26.13 -18.77 -5.49
C GLU A 420 25.37 -17.67 -4.71
N THR A 421 25.42 -17.83 -3.39
CA THR A 421 25.38 -16.73 -2.43
C THR A 421 26.61 -15.86 -2.57
N GLU A 422 26.51 -14.72 -3.25
CA GLU A 422 27.19 -13.47 -2.89
C GLU A 422 26.62 -12.34 -3.75
N VAL A 423 25.66 -11.60 -3.19
CA VAL A 423 25.31 -10.26 -3.67
C VAL A 423 25.63 -9.29 -2.55
N ASP A 424 26.51 -8.34 -2.89
CA ASP A 424 27.10 -7.31 -2.05
C ASP A 424 26.10 -6.64 -1.09
N SER A 425 26.22 -7.00 0.18
CA SER A 425 25.74 -6.20 1.31
C SER A 425 26.73 -5.08 1.69
N ILE A 426 27.71 -4.78 0.85
CA ILE A 426 28.76 -3.77 1.10
C ILE A 426 28.33 -2.44 0.48
N GLY A 427 27.44 -1.73 1.20
CA GLY A 427 27.05 -0.37 0.82
C GLY A 427 26.27 0.41 1.86
N CYS A 428 25.58 -0.26 2.79
CA CYS A 428 24.70 0.42 3.76
C CYS A 428 25.01 0.12 5.24
N SER A 429 25.88 -0.84 5.58
CA SER A 429 26.04 -1.26 7.00
C SER A 429 27.15 -0.55 7.81
N THR A 430 28.04 0.23 7.19
CA THR A 430 29.22 0.74 7.92
C THR A 430 29.06 2.10 8.60
N LYS A 431 27.88 2.73 8.56
CA LYS A 431 27.60 3.96 9.33
C LYS A 431 26.58 3.83 10.46
N LEU A 432 25.91 2.68 10.61
CA LEU A 432 24.80 2.53 11.56
C LEU A 432 25.18 1.99 12.95
N ARG A 433 26.47 1.85 13.28
CA ARG A 433 26.93 1.38 14.61
C ARG A 433 27.25 2.47 15.65
N ARG A 434 26.84 3.72 15.43
CA ARG A 434 27.07 4.82 16.39
C ARG A 434 25.85 5.72 16.63
N VAL A 435 24.65 5.17 16.81
CA VAL A 435 23.51 5.96 17.34
C VAL A 435 22.64 5.17 18.34
N ARG A 436 23.23 4.21 19.06
CA ARG A 436 22.63 3.64 20.29
C ARG A 436 23.54 3.94 21.48
N ARG A 437 23.59 5.21 21.88
CA ARG A 437 24.01 5.77 23.17
C ARG A 437 24.26 7.28 22.99
N ALA A 438 23.19 8.05 23.11
CA ALA A 438 23.18 9.42 23.62
C ALA A 438 21.75 9.70 24.11
#